data_AF-A0A371B7B2-F1
#
_entry.id   AF-A0A371B7B2-F1
#
_cell.length_a   1.000
_cell.length_b   1.000
_cell.length_c   1.000
_cell.angle_alpha   90.00
_cell.angle_beta   90.00
_cell.angle_gamma   90.00
#
_symmetry.space_group_name_H-M   'P 1'
#
loop_
_entity.id
_entity.type
_entity.pdbx_description
1 polymer ?
#
loop_
_entity_poly.entity_id
_entity_poly.type
_entity_poly.pdbx_seq_one_letter_code
_entity_poly.pdbx_strand_id
1 'polypeptide(L)' 'MTVTPQPTSARTLTCAACGTTFTCSGDVGCWCAAEPFRLPMPSLEAAADCLCPSCLRAKAARGQNV' A
#
# COMPACT_ATOMS: atom_id res chain seq x y z
N MET A 1 -25.88 3.19 -10.29
CA MET A 1 -24.40 3.21 -10.24
C MET A 1 -23.94 1.81 -9.90
N THR A 2 -23.54 1.03 -10.90
CA THR A 2 -23.11 -0.37 -10.76
C THR A 2 -21.67 -0.42 -10.26
N VAL A 3 -21.47 -0.82 -9.01
CA VAL A 3 -20.17 -1.28 -8.52
C VAL A 3 -19.98 -2.72 -8.99
N THR A 4 -19.34 -2.91 -10.14
CA THR A 4 -18.84 -4.24 -10.52
C THR A 4 -17.82 -4.65 -9.46
N PRO A 5 -18.00 -5.76 -8.73
CA PRO A 5 -16.95 -6.29 -7.88
C PRO A 5 -15.83 -6.72 -8.83
N GLN A 6 -14.81 -5.87 -8.96
CA GLN A 6 -13.61 -6.22 -9.69
C GLN A 6 -13.07 -7.50 -9.05
N PRO A 7 -12.73 -8.53 -9.84
CA PRO A 7 -12.14 -9.73 -9.29
C PRO A 7 -10.96 -9.30 -8.42
N THR A 8 -10.84 -9.92 -7.25
CA THR A 8 -9.70 -9.83 -6.32
C THR A 8 -8.44 -10.44 -6.97
N SER A 9 -8.20 -10.11 -8.23
CA SER A 9 -7.02 -10.41 -8.98
C SER A 9 -5.99 -9.40 -8.52
N ALA A 10 -4.98 -9.90 -7.84
CA ALA A 10 -3.83 -9.13 -7.43
C ALA A 10 -3.38 -8.25 -8.62
N ARG A 11 -3.53 -6.92 -8.48
CA ARG A 11 -3.28 -6.00 -9.60
C ARG A 11 -1.82 -5.59 -9.60
N THR A 12 -1.21 -5.55 -10.77
CA THR A 12 0.16 -5.05 -10.92
C THR A 12 0.14 -3.53 -10.85
N LEU A 13 0.79 -2.96 -9.84
CA LEU A 13 0.91 -1.54 -9.56
C LEU A 13 2.36 -1.10 -9.66
N THR A 14 2.55 0.19 -9.87
CA THR A 14 3.86 0.85 -9.83
C THR A 14 4.00 1.62 -8.53
N CYS A 15 5.09 1.42 -7.80
CA CYS A 15 5.33 2.10 -6.54
C CYS A 15 5.51 3.60 -6.76
N ALA A 16 4.71 4.44 -6.10
CA ALA A 16 4.83 5.89 -6.23
C ALA A 16 6.14 6.47 -5.65
N ALA A 17 6.83 5.73 -4.78
CA ALA A 17 8.10 6.18 -4.19
C ALA A 17 9.34 5.82 -5.02
N CYS A 18 9.34 4.68 -5.72
CA CYS A 18 10.53 4.17 -6.39
C CYS A 18 10.31 3.68 -7.83
N GLY A 19 9.06 3.64 -8.32
CA GLY A 19 8.74 3.16 -9.65
C GLY A 19 8.79 1.63 -9.82
N THR A 20 9.05 0.86 -8.76
CA THR A 20 9.08 -0.61 -8.85
C THR A 20 7.69 -1.17 -9.08
N THR A 21 7.57 -2.08 -10.04
CA THR A 21 6.37 -2.85 -10.30
C THR A 21 6.17 -3.93 -9.24
N PHE A 22 5.00 -3.97 -8.62
CA PHE A 22 4.64 -4.94 -7.58
C PHE A 22 3.15 -5.30 -7.67
N THR A 23 2.73 -6.37 -7.01
CA THR A 23 1.32 -6.78 -7.03
C THR A 23 0.61 -6.33 -5.76
N CYS A 24 -0.61 -5.80 -5.86
CA CYS A 24 -1.47 -5.55 -4.71
C CYS A 24 -2.93 -5.84 -5.04
N SER A 25 -3.59 -6.64 -4.20
CA SER A 25 -5.00 -7.00 -4.39
C SER A 25 -5.96 -5.87 -3.98
N GLY A 26 -5.49 -4.87 -3.22
CA GLY A 26 -6.28 -3.72 -2.77
C GLY A 26 -7.30 -4.04 -1.67
N ASP A 27 -7.39 -5.31 -1.27
CA ASP A 27 -8.19 -5.83 -0.17
C ASP A 27 -7.31 -6.46 0.93
N VAL A 28 -7.92 -7.19 1.86
CA VAL A 28 -7.25 -7.92 2.95
C VAL A 28 -6.21 -8.94 2.46
N GLY A 29 -6.31 -9.38 1.20
CA GLY A 29 -5.34 -10.26 0.54
C GLY A 29 -4.13 -9.53 -0.03
N CYS A 30 -4.06 -8.19 0.02
CA CYS A 30 -2.83 -7.49 -0.36
C CYS A 30 -1.76 -7.72 0.71
N TRP A 31 -0.51 -7.98 0.29
CA TRP A 31 0.62 -8.25 1.19
C TRP A 31 0.82 -7.15 2.24
N CYS A 32 0.44 -5.90 1.95
CA CYS A 32 0.55 -4.80 2.90
C CYS A 32 -0.39 -4.96 4.11
N ALA A 33 -1.50 -5.70 3.98
CA ALA A 33 -2.41 -6.01 5.07
C ALA A 33 -1.81 -7.03 6.06
N ALA A 34 -0.94 -7.92 5.56
CA ALA A 34 -0.21 -8.91 6.35
C ALA A 34 0.99 -8.31 7.11
N GLU A 35 1.44 -7.11 6.76
CA GLU A 35 2.55 -6.47 7.46
C GLU A 35 2.11 -6.01 8.87
N PRO A 36 2.95 -6.22 9.89
CA PRO A 36 2.62 -5.92 11.29
C PRO A 36 2.60 -4.40 11.57
N PHE A 37 3.20 -3.60 10.70
CA PHE A 37 3.32 -2.16 10.88
C PHE A 37 2.10 -1.46 10.29
N ARG A 38 1.25 -0.93 11.17
CA ARG A 38 0.23 0.04 10.77
C ARG A 38 0.91 1.40 10.65
N LEU A 39 0.96 1.94 9.43
CA LEU A 39 1.44 3.30 9.24
C LEU A 39 0.57 4.26 10.08
N PRO A 40 1.16 5.27 10.74
CA PRO A 40 0.37 6.34 11.35
C PRO A 40 -0.51 6.96 10.26
N MET A 41 -1.74 7.30 10.62
CA MET A 41 -2.72 7.88 9.70
C MET A 41 -2.07 9.09 9.01
N PRO A 42 -1.90 9.08 7.67
CA PRO A 42 -1.27 10.21 6.99
C PRO A 42 -2.11 11.46 7.24
N SER A 43 -1.45 12.61 7.39
CA SER A 43 -2.14 13.90 7.31
C SER A 43 -2.92 13.97 6.00
N LEU A 44 -4.07 14.64 6.02
CA LEU A 44 -5.08 14.65 4.94
C LEU A 44 -4.52 15.02 3.54
N GLU A 45 -3.32 15.62 3.47
CA GLU A 45 -2.62 15.98 2.23
C GLU A 45 -1.82 14.82 1.61
N ALA A 46 -1.47 13.80 2.39
CA ALA A 46 -0.77 12.62 1.91
C ALA A 46 -1.80 11.53 1.55
N ALA A 47 -2.47 11.73 0.41
CA ALA A 47 -3.14 10.63 -0.28
C ALA A 47 -2.10 9.51 -0.48
N ALA A 48 -2.19 8.44 0.32
CA ALA A 48 -1.18 7.40 0.34
C ALA A 48 -1.31 6.54 -0.92
N ASP A 49 -0.52 6.87 -1.95
CA ASP A 49 -0.32 5.98 -3.09
C ASP A 49 0.25 4.63 -2.64
N CYS A 50 -0.07 3.57 -3.38
CA CYS A 50 0.39 2.22 -3.07
C CYS A 50 1.94 2.15 -3.16
N LEU A 51 2.59 1.63 -2.12
CA LEU A 51 4.04 1.46 -2.05
C LEU A 51 4.40 -0.03 -2.15
N CYS A 52 5.55 -0.36 -2.73
CA CYS A 52 6.08 -1.72 -2.72
C CYS A 52 6.56 -2.14 -1.31
N PRO A 53 6.79 -3.44 -1.05
CA PRO A 53 7.18 -3.95 0.28
C PRO A 53 8.41 -3.25 0.88
N SER A 54 9.44 -3.03 0.07
CA SER A 54 10.67 -2.36 0.50
C SER A 54 10.42 -0.91 0.91
N CYS A 55 9.66 -0.15 0.11
CA CYS A 55 9.34 1.23 0.41
C CYS A 55 8.38 1.36 1.61
N LEU A 56 7.40 0.45 1.73
CA LEU A 56 6.48 0.44 2.86
C LEU A 56 7.24 0.19 4.18
N ARG A 57 8.13 -0.81 4.20
CA ARG A 57 8.97 -1.12 5.36
C ARG A 57 9.94 0.01 5.71
N ALA A 58 10.55 0.64 4.71
CA ALA A 58 11.41 1.80 4.92
C ALA A 58 10.63 3.00 5.50
N LYS A 59 9.39 3.23 5.04
CA LYS A 59 8.52 4.25 5.64
C LYS A 59 8.09 3.88 7.06
N ALA A 60 7.75 2.61 7.31
CA ALA A 60 7.42 2.13 8.64
C ALA A 60 8.61 2.30 9.61
N ALA A 61 9.84 2.04 9.17
CA ALA A 61 11.03 2.27 9.98
C ALA A 61 11.26 3.76 10.29
N ARG A 62 10.87 4.67 9.38
CA ARG A 62 10.96 6.13 9.56
C ARG A 62 9.83 6.71 10.42
N GLY A 63 8.63 6.14 10.35
CA GLY A 63 7.44 6.61 11.07
C GLY A 63 7.29 6.08 12.50
N GLN A 64 8.15 5.15 12.92
CA GLN A 64 8.18 4.60 14.29
C GLN A 64 9.02 5.44 15.28
N ASN A 65 9.51 6.61 14.87
CA ASN A 65 10.26 7.53 15.74
C ASN A 65 9.42 8.74 16.18
N VAL A 66 8.15 8.51 16.58
CA VAL A 66 7.31 9.52 17.23
C VAL A 66 6.75 8.98 18.53
#